data_AF-A0A258GFA3-F1
#
_entry.id   AF-A0A258GFA3-F1
#
_cell.length_a   1.000
_cell.length_b   1.000
_cell.length_c   1.000
_cell.angle_alpha   90.00
_cell.angle_beta   90.00
_cell.angle_gamma   90.00
#
_symmetry.space_group_name_H-M   'P 1'
#
loop_
_entity.id
_entity.type
_entity.pdbx_description
1 polymer ?
#
loop_
_entity_poly.entity_id
_entity_poly.type
_entity_poly.pdbx_seq_one_letter_code
_entity_poly.pdbx_strand_id
1 'polypeptide(L)'
;MAFKAQIIADSISMEDFRITTFEATMPRIILAELNTHRDFSRNSASTRAIMTTTLLENVLREPFIPEKFGVNQPGMQAFSHLAGLRHDEAVERWLAGLGRAATTVIELLIGTKESAKLFGYNPSREYVDHSTILGKLDELKQTIPKSTESIDPTDTRLNVHKQLAGRHLETYSWQTVIITATELTNFFKLRDHADAQGEIATIARMMRQVYAESTPRYRTANDWHTPYVEDDEFPTIEERLMASTSRCAAVSYLRQDRKDPEKDRRRYDKLRQSGHWSPFEHQAKPMSLAEWQARQNLILDATARDMLFTIDDDIISDIQQSLEKSANYRGWVSQRRHIERQTGTVVVR
;
A
#
# COMPACT_ATOMS: atom_id res chain seq x y z
N MET A 1 -0.19 15.06 -6.41
CA MET A 1 -0.72 14.15 -5.40
C MET A 1 -0.47 14.78 -4.06
N ALA A 2 -1.37 14.53 -3.13
CA ALA A 2 -1.27 14.98 -1.75
C ALA A 2 -1.74 13.84 -0.85
N PHE A 3 -1.70 14.05 0.47
CA PHE A 3 -2.35 13.16 1.40
C PHE A 3 -3.83 12.99 1.03
N LYS A 4 -4.30 11.75 1.02
CA LYS A 4 -5.70 11.40 0.78
C LYS A 4 -6.04 10.17 1.59
N ALA A 5 -7.17 10.18 2.29
CA ALA A 5 -7.77 8.99 2.87
C ALA A 5 -9.23 8.93 2.44
N GLN A 6 -9.68 7.77 1.99
CA GLN A 6 -11.08 7.55 1.64
C GLN A 6 -11.50 6.15 2.06
N ILE A 7 -12.77 6.01 2.44
CA ILE A 7 -13.39 4.71 2.69
C ILE A 7 -13.94 4.19 1.37
N ILE A 8 -13.51 2.98 1.04
CA ILE A 8 -13.92 2.28 -0.19
C ILE A 8 -15.07 1.32 0.11
N ALA A 9 -15.03 0.67 1.27
CA ALA A 9 -16.11 -0.15 1.77
C ALA A 9 -16.07 -0.13 3.29
N ASP A 10 -17.24 -0.18 3.91
CA ASP A 10 -17.38 -0.16 5.36
C ASP A 10 -18.60 -0.99 5.73
N SER A 11 -18.39 -2.03 6.53
CA SER A 11 -19.41 -3.01 6.85
C SER A 11 -19.41 -3.33 8.34
N ILE A 12 -20.56 -3.73 8.87
CA ILE A 12 -20.73 -4.18 10.25
C ILE A 12 -21.55 -5.48 10.28
N SER A 13 -21.14 -6.45 11.12
CA SER A 13 -21.86 -7.71 11.31
C SER A 13 -23.00 -7.60 12.31
N MET A 14 -23.77 -8.69 12.49
CA MET A 14 -24.82 -8.79 13.51
C MET A 14 -24.29 -8.65 14.94
N GLU A 15 -23.06 -9.09 15.18
CA GLU A 15 -22.37 -9.03 16.47
C GLU A 15 -21.53 -7.75 16.62
N ASP A 16 -21.84 -6.70 15.85
CA ASP A 16 -21.19 -5.38 15.89
C ASP A 16 -19.69 -5.35 15.56
N PHE A 17 -19.18 -6.35 14.84
CA PHE A 17 -17.81 -6.32 14.32
C PHE A 17 -17.74 -5.50 13.03
N ARG A 18 -17.15 -4.30 13.10
CA ARG A 18 -16.92 -3.44 11.95
C ARG A 18 -15.65 -3.82 11.19
N ILE A 19 -15.75 -3.93 9.87
CA ILE A 19 -14.62 -4.07 8.95
C ILE A 19 -14.64 -2.91 7.96
N THR A 20 -13.47 -2.29 7.75
CA THR A 20 -13.37 -1.14 6.86
C THR A 20 -12.20 -1.30 5.92
N THR A 21 -12.41 -0.93 4.65
CA THR A 21 -11.37 -0.82 3.64
C THR A 21 -11.14 0.65 3.30
N PHE A 22 -9.90 1.10 3.51
CA PHE A 22 -9.41 2.42 3.14
C PHE A 22 -8.60 2.37 1.85
N GLU A 23 -8.65 3.44 1.08
CA GLU A 23 -7.59 3.83 0.17
C GLU A 23 -6.89 5.06 0.74
N ALA A 24 -5.59 4.93 0.99
CA ALA A 24 -4.75 5.96 1.57
C ALA A 24 -3.59 6.32 0.63
N THR A 25 -3.48 7.58 0.23
CA THR A 25 -2.33 8.14 -0.47
C THR A 25 -1.47 8.92 0.52
N MET A 26 -0.18 8.57 0.58
CA MET A 26 0.78 9.12 1.54
C MET A 26 2.20 9.12 0.96
N PRO A 27 3.16 9.85 1.55
CA PRO A 27 4.56 9.79 1.14
C PRO A 27 5.12 8.39 1.28
N ARG A 28 5.90 7.93 0.31
CA ARG A 28 6.44 6.57 0.32
C ARG A 28 7.45 6.34 1.46
N ILE A 29 8.06 7.40 1.97
CA ILE A 29 9.02 7.35 3.08
C ILE A 29 8.44 6.70 4.35
N ILE A 30 7.12 6.81 4.59
CA ILE A 30 6.46 6.22 5.77
C ILE A 30 5.86 4.84 5.51
N LEU A 31 6.06 4.25 4.32
CA LEU A 31 5.53 2.92 4.00
C LEU A 31 6.09 1.83 4.92
N ALA A 32 7.37 1.91 5.28
CA ALA A 32 7.98 0.95 6.20
C ALA A 32 7.32 1.00 7.59
N GLU A 33 7.03 2.20 8.09
CA GLU A 33 6.39 2.42 9.37
C GLU A 33 4.92 1.96 9.36
N LEU A 34 4.15 2.28 8.31
CA LEU A 34 2.81 1.71 8.11
C LEU A 34 2.87 0.18 8.11
N ASN A 35 3.93 -0.39 7.53
CA ASN A 35 4.06 -1.83 7.40
C ASN A 35 4.32 -2.58 8.71
N THR A 36 4.71 -1.89 9.77
CA THR A 36 4.88 -2.47 11.12
C THR A 36 3.56 -2.92 11.75
N HIS A 37 2.43 -2.36 11.31
CA HIS A 37 1.10 -2.77 11.78
C HIS A 37 0.70 -4.10 11.13
N ARG A 38 0.45 -5.13 11.95
CA ARG A 38 0.28 -6.52 11.46
C ARG A 38 -1.18 -6.93 11.29
N ASP A 39 -2.12 -6.32 12.00
CA ASP A 39 -3.56 -6.60 11.91
C ASP A 39 -4.22 -6.01 10.64
N PHE A 40 -3.42 -5.69 9.61
CA PHE A 40 -3.87 -5.14 8.35
C PHE A 40 -3.62 -6.10 7.19
N SER A 41 -4.63 -6.29 6.35
CA SER A 41 -4.41 -6.74 4.98
C SER A 41 -4.21 -5.53 4.07
N ARG A 42 -3.22 -5.62 3.19
CA ARG A 42 -2.69 -4.47 2.44
C ARG A 42 -2.35 -4.80 1.00
N ASN A 43 -2.69 -3.87 0.11
CA ASN A 43 -2.14 -3.82 -1.23
C ASN A 43 -1.56 -2.43 -1.50
N SER A 44 -0.24 -2.37 -1.66
CA SER A 44 0.50 -1.14 -1.96
C SER A 44 0.83 -1.06 -3.45
N ALA A 45 0.66 0.11 -4.06
CA ALA A 45 1.29 0.43 -5.34
C ALA A 45 2.80 0.10 -5.32
N SER A 46 3.31 -0.49 -6.40
CA SER A 46 4.69 -0.94 -6.51
C SER A 46 5.44 -0.15 -7.58
N THR A 47 6.55 0.47 -7.21
CA THR A 47 7.49 1.11 -8.16
C THR A 47 8.00 0.15 -9.22
N ARG A 48 8.12 -1.15 -8.88
CA ARG A 48 8.51 -2.20 -9.85
C ARG A 48 7.42 -2.49 -10.89
N ALA A 49 6.17 -2.14 -10.61
CA ALA A 49 5.06 -2.37 -11.53
C ALA A 49 4.93 -1.21 -12.53
N ILE A 50 5.08 0.03 -12.04
CA ILE A 50 4.94 1.27 -12.80
C ILE A 50 6.13 1.44 -13.78
N MET A 51 5.88 1.99 -14.97
CA MET A 51 6.95 2.31 -15.91
C MET A 51 7.86 3.42 -15.33
N THR A 52 9.18 3.28 -15.46
CA THR A 52 10.13 4.26 -14.89
C THR A 52 9.89 5.68 -15.40
N THR A 53 9.51 5.85 -16.66
CA THR A 53 9.13 7.16 -17.25
C THR A 53 7.89 7.76 -16.60
N THR A 54 6.88 6.95 -16.31
CA THR A 54 5.68 7.39 -15.58
C THR A 54 6.02 7.76 -14.15
N LEU A 55 6.89 6.99 -13.49
CA LEU A 55 7.35 7.32 -12.14
C LEU A 55 8.13 8.64 -12.11
N LEU A 56 9.05 8.84 -13.04
CA LEU A 56 9.78 10.10 -13.23
C LEU A 56 8.82 11.27 -13.40
N GLU A 57 7.88 11.16 -14.34
CA GLU A 57 6.89 12.21 -14.59
C GLU A 57 6.08 12.56 -13.34
N ASN A 58 5.53 11.55 -12.64
CA ASN A 58 4.72 11.77 -11.45
C ASN A 58 5.51 12.50 -10.36
N VAL A 59 6.75 12.08 -10.11
CA VAL A 59 7.59 12.66 -9.06
C VAL A 59 8.10 14.04 -9.45
N LEU A 60 8.41 14.30 -10.72
CA LEU A 60 8.86 15.62 -11.18
C LEU A 60 7.72 16.65 -11.17
N ARG A 61 6.49 16.24 -11.49
CA ARG A 61 5.32 17.12 -11.49
C ARG A 61 4.77 17.36 -10.09
N GLU A 62 4.72 16.33 -9.28
CA GLU A 62 4.07 16.35 -7.98
C GLU A 62 4.93 15.64 -6.92
N PRO A 63 6.13 16.16 -6.63
CA PRO A 63 7.01 15.54 -5.65
C PRO A 63 6.40 15.59 -4.26
N PHE A 64 6.72 14.60 -3.45
CA PHE A 64 6.58 14.75 -2.01
C PHE A 64 7.63 15.74 -1.49
N ILE A 65 7.17 16.75 -0.78
CA ILE A 65 7.99 17.71 -0.03
C ILE A 65 7.50 17.66 1.42
N PRO A 66 8.38 17.40 2.40
CA PRO A 66 8.01 17.46 3.82
C PRO A 66 7.39 18.82 4.16
N GLU A 67 6.23 18.81 4.83
CA GLU A 67 5.59 20.04 5.27
C GLU A 67 6.46 20.80 6.28
N LYS A 68 7.16 20.04 7.14
CA LYS A 68 8.01 20.57 8.20
C LYS A 68 9.37 19.89 8.15
N PHE A 69 10.42 20.72 8.21
CA PHE A 69 11.79 20.24 8.39
C PHE A 69 12.19 20.43 9.86
N GLY A 70 12.42 19.32 10.55
CA GLY A 70 12.87 19.33 11.95
C GLY A 70 14.25 19.95 12.12
N VAL A 71 14.46 20.69 13.21
CA VAL A 71 15.80 21.12 13.63
C VAL A 71 16.61 19.89 14.04
N ASN A 72 17.88 19.83 13.64
CA ASN A 72 18.78 18.75 14.06
C ASN A 72 18.99 18.80 15.58
N GLN A 73 18.55 17.74 16.28
CA GLN A 73 18.62 17.62 17.74
C GLN A 73 18.76 16.14 18.15
N PRO A 74 19.23 15.83 19.36
CA PRO A 74 19.25 14.46 19.88
C PRO A 74 17.84 13.85 19.98
N GLY A 75 17.77 12.51 19.88
CA GLY A 75 16.51 11.76 19.96
C GLY A 75 15.95 11.38 18.59
N MET A 76 14.80 10.69 18.57
CA MET A 76 14.17 10.22 17.34
C MET A 76 13.22 11.24 16.70
N GLN A 77 12.79 12.26 17.46
CA GLN A 77 11.75 13.21 17.02
C GLN A 77 12.26 14.65 17.04
N ALA A 78 11.74 15.44 16.10
CA ALA A 78 11.99 16.87 16.03
C ALA A 78 10.78 17.64 16.59
N PHE A 79 10.95 18.31 17.73
CA PHE A 79 9.90 19.12 18.35
C PHE A 79 9.90 20.57 17.83
N SER A 80 11.07 21.05 17.37
CA SER A 80 11.24 22.35 16.74
C SER A 80 11.47 22.19 15.25
N HIS A 81 10.94 23.12 14.46
CA HIS A 81 10.99 23.07 13.00
C HIS A 81 11.61 24.34 12.42
N LEU A 82 12.25 24.21 11.27
CA LEU A 82 12.72 25.34 10.47
C LEU A 82 11.51 26.18 10.01
N ALA A 83 11.71 27.49 9.92
CA ALA A 83 10.71 28.45 9.45
C ALA A 83 11.40 29.58 8.64
N GLY A 84 10.61 30.29 7.83
CA GLY A 84 11.08 31.36 6.95
C GLY A 84 12.19 30.89 6.00
N LEU A 85 13.19 31.74 5.77
CA LEU A 85 14.28 31.49 4.82
C LEU A 85 15.01 30.15 5.02
N ARG A 86 15.09 29.65 6.27
CA ARG A 86 15.74 28.36 6.55
C ARG A 86 14.90 27.17 6.11
N HIS A 87 13.56 27.29 6.18
CA HIS A 87 12.64 26.29 5.65
C HIS A 87 12.68 26.32 4.12
N ASP A 88 12.64 27.51 3.53
CA ASP A 88 12.73 27.69 2.07
C ASP A 88 14.02 27.06 1.52
N GLU A 89 15.17 27.32 2.15
CA GLU A 89 16.44 26.68 1.76
C GLU A 89 16.37 25.15 1.91
N ALA A 90 15.74 24.62 2.97
CA ALA A 90 15.58 23.18 3.13
C ALA A 90 14.73 22.55 2.01
N VAL A 91 13.66 23.22 1.58
CA VAL A 91 12.84 22.83 0.43
C VAL A 91 13.67 22.85 -0.85
N GLU A 92 14.47 23.90 -1.08
CA GLU A 92 15.37 23.98 -2.24
C GLU A 92 16.38 22.83 -2.27
N ARG A 93 17.00 22.49 -1.12
CA ARG A 93 17.92 21.35 -1.03
C ARG A 93 17.22 20.01 -1.24
N TRP A 94 16.00 19.87 -0.74
CA TRP A 94 15.18 18.67 -0.96
C TRP A 94 14.88 18.47 -2.45
N LEU A 95 14.45 19.52 -3.15
CA LEU A 95 14.19 19.48 -4.60
C LEU A 95 15.47 19.33 -5.44
N ALA A 96 16.61 19.87 -4.99
CA ALA A 96 17.90 19.58 -5.60
C ALA A 96 18.23 18.08 -5.48
N GLY A 97 17.92 17.46 -4.33
CA GLY A 97 18.03 16.01 -4.15
C GLY A 97 17.18 15.21 -5.14
N LEU A 98 15.97 15.67 -5.44
CA LEU A 98 15.12 15.09 -6.49
C LEU A 98 15.80 15.18 -7.87
N GLY A 99 16.33 16.35 -8.24
CA GLY A 99 17.04 16.52 -9.51
C GLY A 99 18.20 15.51 -9.66
N ARG A 100 18.98 15.33 -8.60
CA ARG A 100 20.07 14.32 -8.56
C ARG A 100 19.53 12.90 -8.74
N ALA A 101 18.52 12.52 -7.96
CA ALA A 101 17.91 11.20 -8.05
C ALA A 101 17.32 10.92 -9.44
N ALA A 102 16.60 11.88 -10.01
CA ALA A 102 16.04 11.79 -11.35
C ALA A 102 17.12 11.68 -12.42
N THR A 103 18.18 12.47 -12.32
CA THR A 103 19.35 12.38 -13.20
C THR A 103 19.95 10.97 -13.14
N THR A 104 20.19 10.42 -11.93
CA THR A 104 20.69 9.05 -11.77
C THR A 104 19.77 8.01 -12.40
N VAL A 105 18.45 8.13 -12.22
CA VAL A 105 17.50 7.22 -12.89
C VAL A 105 17.62 7.30 -14.41
N ILE A 106 17.74 8.51 -14.96
CA ILE A 106 17.88 8.70 -16.41
C ILE A 106 19.19 8.11 -16.92
N GLU A 107 20.30 8.33 -16.22
CA GLU A 107 21.60 7.73 -16.55
C GLU A 107 21.55 6.20 -16.49
N LEU A 108 20.83 5.60 -15.53
CA LEU A 108 20.60 4.16 -15.49
C LEU A 108 19.77 3.64 -16.68
N LEU A 109 18.99 4.49 -17.34
CA LEU A 109 18.20 4.10 -18.52
C LEU A 109 18.99 4.30 -19.82
N ILE A 110 19.55 5.49 -20.05
CA ILE A 110 20.14 5.88 -21.34
C ILE A 110 21.66 6.05 -21.31
N GLY A 111 22.29 5.90 -20.13
CA GLY A 111 23.71 6.12 -19.93
C GLY A 111 24.07 7.60 -19.72
N THR A 112 25.18 7.84 -19.03
CA THR A 112 25.67 9.18 -18.66
C THR A 112 25.97 10.06 -19.86
N LYS A 113 26.55 9.51 -20.94
CA LYS A 113 26.90 10.28 -22.14
C LYS A 113 25.68 10.83 -22.86
N GLU A 114 24.66 9.99 -23.08
CA GLU A 114 23.43 10.41 -23.76
C GLU A 114 22.59 11.34 -22.86
N SER A 115 22.56 11.09 -21.55
CA SER A 115 21.97 12.02 -20.58
C SER A 115 22.63 13.41 -20.65
N ALA A 116 23.96 13.46 -20.57
CA ALA A 116 24.73 14.71 -20.66
C ALA A 116 24.46 15.48 -21.96
N LYS A 117 24.37 14.76 -23.09
CA LYS A 117 24.00 15.34 -24.38
C LYS A 117 22.57 15.88 -24.40
N LEU A 118 21.61 15.14 -23.84
CA LEU A 118 20.20 15.50 -23.83
C LEU A 118 19.95 16.76 -22.99
N PHE A 119 20.53 16.85 -21.80
CA PHE A 119 20.26 17.95 -20.87
C PHE A 119 21.32 19.07 -20.92
N GLY A 120 22.49 18.84 -21.49
CA GLY A 120 23.55 19.84 -21.62
C GLY A 120 24.29 20.12 -20.31
N TYR A 121 24.63 19.08 -19.55
CA TYR A 121 25.34 19.20 -18.26
C TYR A 121 26.68 18.45 -18.28
N ASN A 122 27.58 18.80 -17.36
CA ASN A 122 28.82 18.09 -17.10
C ASN A 122 28.62 17.01 -16.02
N PRO A 123 28.54 15.72 -16.39
CA PRO A 123 28.22 14.64 -15.44
C PRO A 123 29.31 14.39 -14.39
N SER A 124 30.50 14.97 -14.53
CA SER A 124 31.56 14.88 -13.53
C SER A 124 31.45 15.92 -12.41
N ARG A 125 30.58 16.92 -12.55
CA ARG A 125 30.51 18.09 -11.66
C ARG A 125 29.11 18.43 -11.19
N GLU A 126 28.10 18.09 -11.96
CA GLU A 126 26.73 18.57 -11.74
C GLU A 126 25.70 17.49 -12.08
N TYR A 127 24.49 17.75 -11.61
CA TYR A 127 23.30 17.00 -11.93
C TYR A 127 22.27 17.96 -12.53
N VAL A 128 21.30 17.41 -13.25
CA VAL A 128 20.24 18.21 -13.84
C VAL A 128 19.22 18.54 -12.76
N ASP A 129 18.83 19.81 -12.66
CA ASP A 129 17.76 20.20 -11.75
C ASP A 129 16.40 19.65 -12.23
N HIS A 130 15.46 19.49 -11.30
CA HIS A 130 14.18 18.86 -11.60
C HIS A 130 13.36 19.63 -12.67
N SER A 131 13.48 20.96 -12.74
CA SER A 131 12.72 21.80 -13.65
C SER A 131 13.21 21.66 -15.09
N THR A 132 14.53 21.59 -15.29
CA THR A 132 15.14 21.30 -16.58
C THR A 132 14.77 19.92 -17.10
N ILE A 133 14.76 18.90 -16.22
CA ILE A 133 14.33 17.54 -16.61
C ILE A 133 12.85 17.57 -17.05
N LEU A 134 12.00 18.23 -16.28
CA LEU A 134 10.57 18.33 -16.58
C LEU A 134 10.32 19.03 -17.93
N GLY A 135 11.09 20.07 -18.25
CA GLY A 135 11.00 20.79 -19.53
C GLY A 135 11.37 19.95 -20.76
N LYS A 136 12.19 18.90 -20.59
CA LYS A 136 12.62 17.99 -21.65
C LYS A 136 12.02 16.58 -21.52
N LEU A 137 10.95 16.44 -20.75
CA LEU A 137 10.36 15.13 -20.45
C LEU A 137 9.90 14.38 -21.71
N ASP A 138 9.37 15.09 -22.71
CA ASP A 138 8.90 14.46 -23.95
C ASP A 138 10.07 13.98 -24.83
N GLU A 139 11.16 14.75 -24.92
CA GLU A 139 12.40 14.31 -25.59
C GLU A 139 13.01 13.09 -24.88
N LEU A 140 13.00 13.08 -23.54
CA LEU A 140 13.45 11.94 -22.75
C LEU A 140 12.63 10.68 -23.04
N LYS A 141 11.30 10.80 -23.06
CA LYS A 141 10.38 9.68 -23.36
C LYS A 141 10.62 9.09 -24.75
N GLN A 142 11.03 9.90 -25.73
CA GLN A 142 11.37 9.45 -27.08
C GLN A 142 12.74 8.75 -27.14
N THR A 143 13.66 9.12 -26.23
CA THR A 143 15.03 8.58 -26.19
C THR A 143 15.12 7.23 -25.47
N ILE A 144 14.24 7.00 -24.49
CA ILE A 144 14.23 5.78 -23.68
C ILE A 144 13.75 4.60 -24.55
N PRO A 145 14.53 3.49 -24.62
CA PRO A 145 14.10 2.31 -25.35
C PRO A 145 12.84 1.69 -24.74
N LYS A 146 12.05 1.02 -25.59
CA LYS A 146 10.95 0.19 -25.11
C LYS A 146 11.51 -0.96 -24.28
N SER A 147 10.70 -1.45 -23.33
CA SER A 147 11.02 -2.65 -22.56
C SER A 147 11.31 -3.82 -23.50
N THR A 148 12.40 -4.53 -23.24
CA THR A 148 12.83 -5.72 -23.98
C THR A 148 12.98 -6.90 -23.02
N GLU A 149 12.80 -8.13 -23.52
CA GLU A 149 13.03 -9.38 -22.78
C GLU A 149 14.45 -9.94 -23.02
N SER A 150 15.16 -9.40 -24.00
CA SER A 150 16.53 -9.81 -24.36
C SER A 150 17.50 -8.63 -24.25
N ILE A 151 18.76 -8.95 -23.98
CA ILE A 151 19.86 -7.99 -24.06
C ILE A 151 20.24 -7.87 -25.53
N ASP A 152 20.10 -6.69 -26.10
CA ASP A 152 20.67 -6.36 -27.41
C ASP A 152 22.15 -5.97 -27.20
N PRO A 153 23.11 -6.77 -27.69
CA PRO A 153 24.53 -6.48 -27.52
C PRO A 153 24.99 -5.21 -28.27
N THR A 154 24.16 -4.67 -29.16
CA THR A 154 24.43 -3.43 -29.88
C THR A 154 23.88 -2.19 -29.18
N ASP A 155 23.02 -2.36 -28.16
CA ASP A 155 22.53 -1.25 -27.36
C ASP A 155 23.62 -0.75 -26.42
N THR A 156 24.06 0.48 -26.63
CA THR A 156 25.11 1.12 -25.82
C THR A 156 24.57 1.79 -24.56
N ARG A 157 23.24 1.80 -24.37
CA ARG A 157 22.57 2.31 -23.18
C ARG A 157 22.61 1.28 -22.05
N LEU A 158 22.49 1.75 -20.81
CA LEU A 158 22.45 0.87 -19.65
C LEU A 158 21.12 0.11 -19.52
N ASN A 159 20.01 0.73 -19.94
CA ASN A 159 18.66 0.14 -19.98
C ASN A 159 18.27 -0.65 -18.70
N VAL A 160 18.62 -0.12 -17.53
CA VAL A 160 18.39 -0.81 -16.26
C VAL A 160 16.90 -0.98 -16.00
N HIS A 161 16.51 -2.21 -15.70
CA HIS A 161 15.11 -2.55 -15.49
C HIS A 161 14.48 -1.77 -14.32
N LYS A 162 13.18 -1.44 -14.47
CA LYS A 162 12.38 -0.68 -13.48
C LYS A 162 12.39 -1.23 -12.05
N GLN A 163 12.75 -2.51 -11.88
CA GLN A 163 12.92 -3.12 -10.56
C GLN A 163 13.97 -2.41 -9.70
N LEU A 164 15.01 -1.85 -10.33
CA LEU A 164 16.10 -1.11 -9.68
C LEU A 164 16.12 0.37 -10.06
N ALA A 165 15.95 0.70 -11.35
CA ALA A 165 16.09 2.09 -11.81
C ALA A 165 15.18 3.06 -11.05
N GLY A 166 13.90 2.72 -10.86
CA GLY A 166 12.93 3.59 -10.18
C GLY A 166 13.13 3.76 -8.67
N ARG A 167 14.02 2.98 -8.03
CA ARG A 167 14.19 2.99 -6.56
C ARG A 167 14.72 4.31 -6.03
N HIS A 168 15.54 5.01 -6.80
CA HIS A 168 16.11 6.32 -6.42
C HIS A 168 15.03 7.40 -6.23
N LEU A 169 13.85 7.23 -6.84
CA LEU A 169 12.77 8.20 -6.75
C LEU A 169 11.85 7.99 -5.54
N GLU A 170 12.01 6.88 -4.80
CA GLU A 170 11.07 6.48 -3.75
C GLU A 170 10.98 7.52 -2.62
N THR A 171 12.08 8.19 -2.28
CA THR A 171 12.09 9.27 -1.26
C THR A 171 11.14 10.42 -1.57
N TYR A 172 10.96 10.73 -2.85
CA TYR A 172 10.17 11.86 -3.33
C TYR A 172 8.79 11.43 -3.86
N SER A 173 8.48 10.13 -3.78
CA SER A 173 7.27 9.56 -4.36
C SER A 173 6.10 9.58 -3.38
N TRP A 174 4.92 9.84 -3.91
CA TRP A 174 3.66 9.46 -3.27
C TRP A 174 3.36 7.98 -3.53
N GLN A 175 2.61 7.38 -2.63
CA GLN A 175 2.27 5.96 -2.61
C GLN A 175 0.80 5.82 -2.23
N THR A 176 0.05 4.97 -2.94
CA THR A 176 -1.32 4.61 -2.56
C THR A 176 -1.36 3.19 -2.00
N VAL A 177 -2.02 3.02 -0.86
CA VAL A 177 -2.17 1.74 -0.17
C VAL A 177 -3.64 1.49 0.13
N ILE A 178 -4.10 0.29 -0.21
CA ILE A 178 -5.40 -0.22 0.20
C ILE A 178 -5.19 -0.95 1.52
N ILE A 179 -6.00 -0.65 2.53
CA ILE A 179 -5.89 -1.20 3.88
C ILE A 179 -7.26 -1.72 4.28
N THR A 180 -7.37 -3.01 4.59
CA THR A 180 -8.58 -3.58 5.19
C THR A 180 -8.26 -4.05 6.61
N ALA A 181 -9.10 -3.67 7.57
CA ALA A 181 -8.92 -4.00 8.98
C ALA A 181 -10.24 -4.01 9.75
N THR A 182 -10.21 -4.71 10.88
CA THR A 182 -11.24 -4.65 11.95
C THR A 182 -10.70 -3.91 13.17
N GLU A 183 -9.41 -4.10 13.47
CA GLU A 183 -8.72 -3.51 14.61
C GLU A 183 -7.90 -2.26 14.22
N LEU A 184 -8.52 -1.08 14.28
CA LEU A 184 -7.88 0.20 13.93
C LEU A 184 -7.48 1.03 15.14
N THR A 185 -8.01 0.73 16.32
CA THR A 185 -7.82 1.52 17.54
C THR A 185 -6.33 1.66 17.90
N ASN A 186 -5.57 0.57 17.85
CA ASN A 186 -4.14 0.62 18.16
C ASN A 186 -3.37 1.48 17.13
N PHE A 187 -3.69 1.34 15.85
CA PHE A 187 -3.09 2.17 14.80
C PHE A 187 -3.33 3.65 15.04
N PHE A 188 -4.59 4.04 15.29
CA PHE A 188 -4.92 5.44 15.57
C PHE A 188 -4.24 5.96 16.84
N LYS A 189 -4.23 5.17 17.93
CA LYS A 189 -3.55 5.55 19.18
C LYS A 189 -2.05 5.79 18.98
N LEU A 190 -1.38 4.93 18.21
CA LEU A 190 0.07 5.00 18.03
C LEU A 190 0.51 5.99 16.96
N ARG A 191 -0.32 6.21 15.93
CA ARG A 191 0.06 7.00 14.76
C ARG A 191 -0.56 8.38 14.72
N ASP A 192 -1.80 8.58 15.17
CA ASP A 192 -2.34 9.94 15.41
C ASP A 192 -1.90 10.43 16.80
N HIS A 193 -0.58 10.55 16.98
CA HIS A 193 0.06 10.94 18.23
C HIS A 193 1.12 12.02 17.98
N ALA A 194 1.37 12.88 18.98
CA ALA A 194 2.32 13.99 18.84
C ALA A 194 3.78 13.52 18.65
N ASP A 195 4.12 12.36 19.21
CA ASP A 195 5.47 11.75 19.10
C ASP A 195 5.63 10.88 17.85
N ALA A 196 4.58 10.72 17.03
CA ALA A 196 4.70 10.03 15.75
C ALA A 196 5.32 10.98 14.72
N GLN A 197 6.00 10.41 13.71
CA GLN A 197 6.49 11.20 12.59
C GLN A 197 5.30 11.94 11.93
N GLY A 198 5.50 13.22 11.59
CA GLY A 198 4.43 14.09 11.11
C GLY A 198 3.62 13.51 9.94
N GLU A 199 4.31 12.92 8.96
CA GLU A 199 3.65 12.34 7.78
C GLU A 199 2.72 11.17 8.11
N ILE A 200 3.13 10.24 9.00
CA ILE A 200 2.26 9.11 9.38
C ILE A 200 1.12 9.57 10.28
N ALA A 201 1.35 10.58 11.11
CA ALA A 201 0.31 11.18 11.93
C ALA A 201 -0.77 11.87 11.08
N THR A 202 -0.36 12.57 10.02
CA THR A 202 -1.30 13.20 9.09
C THR A 202 -2.21 12.17 8.44
N ILE A 203 -1.67 11.10 7.84
CA ILE A 203 -2.52 10.10 7.19
C ILE A 203 -3.37 9.31 8.20
N ALA A 204 -2.86 9.00 9.39
CA ALA A 204 -3.61 8.33 10.44
C ALA A 204 -4.80 9.17 10.93
N ARG A 205 -4.60 10.48 11.09
CA ARG A 205 -5.68 11.43 11.45
C ARG A 205 -6.75 11.52 10.37
N MET A 206 -6.35 11.62 9.11
CA MET A 206 -7.30 11.63 7.99
C MET A 206 -8.10 10.33 7.92
N MET A 207 -7.44 9.18 8.08
CA MET A 207 -8.12 7.88 8.16
C MET A 207 -9.09 7.80 9.35
N ARG A 208 -8.69 8.29 10.52
CA ARG A 208 -9.55 8.32 11.72
C ARG A 208 -10.78 9.20 11.52
N GLN A 209 -10.61 10.35 10.88
CA GLN A 209 -11.71 11.28 10.59
C GLN A 209 -12.73 10.63 9.66
N VAL A 210 -12.30 10.11 8.49
CA VAL A 210 -13.25 9.48 7.56
C VAL A 210 -13.89 8.23 8.17
N TYR A 211 -13.17 7.50 9.03
CA TYR A 211 -13.73 6.36 9.78
C TYR A 211 -14.81 6.76 10.78
N ALA A 212 -14.61 7.87 11.50
CA ALA A 212 -15.60 8.39 12.45
C ALA A 212 -16.85 8.94 11.75
N GLU A 213 -16.69 9.52 10.56
CA GLU A 213 -17.78 10.09 9.76
C GLU A 213 -18.56 9.04 8.95
N SER A 214 -17.95 7.87 8.68
CA SER A 214 -18.58 6.80 7.91
C SER A 214 -19.59 6.00 8.71
N THR A 215 -20.73 5.69 8.08
CA THR A 215 -21.74 4.78 8.61
C THR A 215 -21.60 3.42 7.91
N PRO A 216 -21.25 2.33 8.64
CA PRO A 216 -21.03 1.03 8.04
C PRO A 216 -22.34 0.41 7.53
N ARG A 217 -22.26 -0.33 6.42
CA ARG A 217 -23.39 -1.09 5.88
C ARG A 217 -23.55 -2.40 6.66
N TYR A 218 -24.76 -2.70 7.09
CA TYR A 218 -25.05 -3.97 7.76
C TYR A 218 -24.85 -5.16 6.81
N ARG A 219 -24.25 -6.24 7.31
CA ARG A 219 -23.98 -7.48 6.56
C ARG A 219 -24.35 -8.70 7.38
N THR A 220 -25.12 -9.61 6.80
CA THR A 220 -25.38 -10.95 7.33
C THR A 220 -24.28 -11.93 6.92
N ALA A 221 -24.29 -13.14 7.48
CA ALA A 221 -23.34 -14.20 7.12
C ALA A 221 -23.41 -14.66 5.63
N ASN A 222 -24.46 -14.26 4.90
CA ASN A 222 -24.61 -14.51 3.47
C ASN A 222 -24.12 -13.33 2.61
N ASP A 223 -23.85 -12.18 3.22
CA ASP A 223 -23.34 -10.99 2.55
C ASP A 223 -21.82 -10.91 2.61
N TRP A 224 -21.25 -10.03 1.81
CA TRP A 224 -19.81 -9.83 1.73
C TRP A 224 -19.42 -8.36 1.80
N HIS A 225 -18.27 -8.11 2.39
CA HIS A 225 -17.51 -6.88 2.26
C HIS A 225 -16.68 -6.96 0.97
N THR A 226 -17.05 -6.19 -0.05
CA THR A 226 -16.45 -6.21 -1.39
C THR A 226 -15.94 -4.82 -1.79
N PRO A 227 -14.72 -4.43 -1.43
CA PRO A 227 -14.16 -3.13 -1.82
C PRO A 227 -14.20 -2.90 -3.35
N TYR A 228 -14.54 -1.69 -3.77
CA TYR A 228 -14.66 -1.26 -5.18
C TYR A 228 -15.76 -1.95 -6.01
N VAL A 229 -16.64 -2.73 -5.39
CA VAL A 229 -17.73 -3.42 -6.10
C VAL A 229 -19.01 -3.25 -5.30
N GLU A 230 -20.03 -2.67 -5.93
CA GLU A 230 -21.35 -2.53 -5.32
C GLU A 230 -22.12 -3.85 -5.33
N ASP A 231 -23.12 -3.96 -4.45
CA ASP A 231 -23.83 -5.22 -4.22
C ASP A 231 -24.61 -5.73 -5.43
N ASP A 232 -25.10 -4.81 -6.27
CA ASP A 232 -25.91 -5.04 -7.46
C ASP A 232 -25.09 -5.02 -8.77
N GLU A 233 -23.77 -4.81 -8.70
CA GLU A 233 -22.93 -4.67 -9.89
C GLU A 233 -22.79 -5.99 -10.68
N PHE A 234 -22.89 -7.14 -10.00
CA PHE A 234 -22.81 -8.46 -10.62
C PHE A 234 -23.90 -9.40 -10.08
N PRO A 235 -24.40 -10.34 -10.91
CA PRO A 235 -25.49 -11.24 -10.53
C PRO A 235 -25.08 -12.28 -9.50
N THR A 236 -23.80 -12.68 -9.45
CA THR A 236 -23.31 -13.72 -8.55
C THR A 236 -22.27 -13.18 -7.57
N ILE A 237 -22.13 -13.86 -6.42
CA ILE A 237 -21.13 -13.48 -5.43
C ILE A 237 -19.71 -13.76 -5.93
N GLU A 238 -19.52 -14.84 -6.70
CA GLU A 238 -18.25 -15.21 -7.28
C GLU A 238 -17.71 -14.12 -8.21
N GLU A 239 -18.59 -13.50 -9.00
CA GLU A 239 -18.21 -12.39 -9.87
C GLU A 239 -17.88 -11.12 -9.09
N ARG A 240 -18.63 -10.82 -8.02
CA ARG A 240 -18.32 -9.69 -7.13
C ARG A 240 -16.95 -9.85 -6.46
N LEU A 241 -16.67 -11.04 -5.91
CA LEU A 241 -15.40 -11.35 -5.27
C LEU A 241 -14.23 -11.28 -6.26
N MET A 242 -14.44 -11.80 -7.47
CA MET A 242 -13.47 -11.75 -8.57
C MET A 242 -13.14 -10.30 -8.97
N ALA A 243 -14.15 -9.47 -9.21
CA ALA A 243 -13.97 -8.08 -9.57
C ALA A 243 -13.33 -7.27 -8.43
N SER A 244 -13.77 -7.48 -7.18
CA SER A 244 -13.25 -6.77 -6.00
C SER A 244 -11.77 -7.09 -5.76
N THR A 245 -11.41 -8.38 -5.80
CA THR A 245 -10.01 -8.84 -5.71
C THR A 245 -9.17 -8.17 -6.79
N SER A 246 -9.69 -8.16 -8.02
CA SER A 246 -9.00 -7.61 -9.18
C SER A 246 -8.77 -6.11 -9.09
N ARG A 247 -9.76 -5.35 -8.63
CA ARG A 247 -9.67 -3.88 -8.43
C ARG A 247 -8.73 -3.54 -7.29
N CYS A 248 -8.72 -4.32 -6.20
CA CYS A 248 -7.74 -4.17 -5.13
C CYS A 248 -6.29 -4.37 -5.63
N ALA A 249 -6.07 -5.31 -6.56
CA ALA A 249 -4.76 -5.52 -7.16
C ALA A 249 -4.33 -4.39 -8.13
N ALA A 250 -5.25 -3.55 -8.59
CA ALA A 250 -5.00 -2.51 -9.59
C ALA A 250 -4.38 -1.23 -9.02
N VAL A 251 -4.13 -1.15 -7.71
CA VAL A 251 -3.59 0.03 -7.00
C VAL A 251 -2.31 0.60 -7.61
N SER A 252 -1.44 -0.27 -8.16
CA SER A 252 -0.19 0.18 -8.81
C SER A 252 -0.42 1.03 -10.06
N TYR A 253 -1.60 0.94 -10.67
CA TYR A 253 -1.93 1.67 -11.90
C TYR A 253 -2.92 2.81 -11.69
N LEU A 254 -3.41 3.01 -10.45
CA LEU A 254 -4.50 3.94 -10.12
C LEU A 254 -5.73 3.71 -11.02
N ARG A 255 -6.14 2.44 -11.12
CA ARG A 255 -7.24 1.97 -11.98
C ARG A 255 -8.32 1.21 -11.21
N GLN A 256 -8.39 1.36 -9.90
CA GLN A 256 -9.35 0.66 -9.03
C GLN A 256 -10.80 0.98 -9.44
N ASP A 257 -11.05 2.23 -9.86
CA ASP A 257 -12.38 2.70 -10.26
C ASP A 257 -12.77 2.35 -11.71
N ARG A 258 -11.84 1.76 -12.48
CA ARG A 258 -12.13 1.40 -13.88
C ARG A 258 -12.90 0.08 -13.92
N LYS A 259 -14.21 0.17 -14.16
CA LYS A 259 -15.09 -0.99 -14.33
C LYS A 259 -14.89 -1.62 -15.71
N ASP A 260 -14.17 -2.73 -15.75
CA ASP A 260 -13.94 -3.52 -16.97
C ASP A 260 -13.95 -5.02 -16.59
N PRO A 261 -15.13 -5.67 -16.64
CA PRO A 261 -15.29 -7.05 -16.17
C PRO A 261 -14.34 -8.06 -16.84
N GLU A 262 -14.02 -7.87 -18.11
CA GLU A 262 -13.13 -8.77 -18.83
C GLU A 262 -11.68 -8.63 -18.36
N LYS A 263 -11.20 -7.39 -18.20
CA LYS A 263 -9.88 -7.16 -17.60
C LYS A 263 -9.83 -7.59 -16.14
N ASP A 264 -10.92 -7.42 -15.41
CA ASP A 264 -11.01 -7.82 -14.02
C ASP A 264 -10.84 -9.34 -13.89
N ARG A 265 -11.53 -10.12 -14.73
CA ARG A 265 -11.41 -11.59 -14.81
C ARG A 265 -10.01 -12.04 -15.19
N ARG A 266 -9.42 -11.48 -16.27
CA ARG A 266 -8.05 -11.82 -16.69
C ARG A 266 -7.02 -11.58 -15.58
N ARG A 267 -7.14 -10.45 -14.86
CA ARG A 267 -6.23 -10.13 -13.75
C ARG A 267 -6.45 -11.08 -12.59
N TYR A 268 -7.70 -11.36 -12.20
CA TYR A 268 -8.03 -12.32 -11.14
C TYR A 268 -7.40 -13.70 -11.39
N ASP A 269 -7.57 -14.25 -12.59
CA ASP A 269 -7.03 -15.56 -12.95
C ASP A 269 -5.51 -15.59 -12.86
N LYS A 270 -4.84 -14.53 -13.34
CA LYS A 270 -3.38 -14.40 -13.25
C LYS A 270 -2.89 -14.32 -11.80
N LEU A 271 -3.61 -13.64 -10.93
CA LEU A 271 -3.27 -13.55 -9.49
C LEU A 271 -3.37 -14.91 -8.83
N ARG A 272 -4.43 -15.67 -9.12
CA ARG A 272 -4.65 -17.02 -8.59
C ARG A 272 -3.58 -17.99 -9.09
N GLN A 273 -3.26 -17.96 -10.39
CA GLN A 273 -2.23 -18.83 -10.99
C GLN A 273 -0.83 -18.55 -10.44
N SER A 274 -0.49 -17.28 -10.20
CA SER A 274 0.82 -16.89 -9.66
C SER A 274 0.92 -16.97 -8.13
N GLY A 275 -0.15 -17.32 -7.44
CA GLY A 275 -0.20 -17.34 -5.97
C GLY A 275 -0.04 -15.97 -5.33
N HIS A 276 -0.42 -14.90 -6.03
CA HIS A 276 -0.39 -13.54 -5.49
C HIS A 276 -1.64 -13.30 -4.64
N TRP A 277 -1.56 -13.70 -3.37
CA TRP A 277 -2.73 -13.84 -2.49
C TRP A 277 -3.17 -12.56 -1.78
N SER A 278 -2.33 -11.53 -1.66
CA SER A 278 -2.69 -10.33 -0.87
C SER A 278 -3.99 -9.64 -1.32
N PRO A 279 -4.32 -9.54 -2.63
CA PRO A 279 -5.57 -8.90 -3.05
C PRO A 279 -6.83 -9.64 -2.60
N PHE A 280 -6.74 -10.96 -2.38
CA PHE A 280 -7.84 -11.82 -1.93
C PHE A 280 -8.12 -11.69 -0.43
N GLU A 281 -7.28 -10.94 0.29
CA GLU A 281 -7.48 -10.72 1.71
C GLU A 281 -8.48 -9.60 2.00
N HIS A 282 -8.72 -8.70 1.05
CA HIS A 282 -9.58 -7.52 1.23
C HIS A 282 -11.08 -7.86 1.28
N GLN A 283 -11.48 -8.99 0.69
CA GLN A 283 -12.86 -9.45 0.69
C GLN A 283 -13.10 -10.35 1.90
N ALA A 284 -14.19 -10.12 2.61
CA ALA A 284 -14.55 -10.93 3.77
C ALA A 284 -16.06 -11.01 3.97
N LYS A 285 -16.53 -12.09 4.59
CA LYS A 285 -17.92 -12.23 5.05
C LYS A 285 -17.98 -12.28 6.57
N PRO A 286 -19.07 -11.84 7.21
CA PRO A 286 -19.28 -12.09 8.64
C PRO A 286 -19.24 -13.58 8.94
N MET A 287 -18.79 -13.94 10.15
CA MET A 287 -18.97 -15.30 10.65
C MET A 287 -20.46 -15.58 10.86
N SER A 288 -20.89 -16.79 10.53
CA SER A 288 -22.19 -17.31 10.93
C SER A 288 -22.23 -17.61 12.44
N LEU A 289 -23.44 -17.67 13.01
CA LEU A 289 -23.64 -18.07 14.41
C LEU A 289 -22.99 -19.43 14.72
N ALA A 290 -23.05 -20.38 13.78
CA ALA A 290 -22.43 -21.69 13.94
C ALA A 290 -20.88 -21.61 13.96
N GLU A 291 -20.27 -20.79 13.09
CA GLU A 291 -18.82 -20.54 13.10
C GLU A 291 -18.39 -19.85 14.40
N TRP A 292 -19.21 -18.92 14.89
CA TRP A 292 -19.04 -18.28 16.19
C TRP A 292 -19.10 -19.28 17.35
N GLN A 293 -20.16 -20.08 17.41
CA GLN A 293 -20.35 -21.09 18.45
C GLN A 293 -19.25 -22.15 18.42
N ALA A 294 -18.83 -22.61 17.24
CA ALA A 294 -17.72 -23.54 17.12
C ALA A 294 -16.41 -22.95 17.69
N ARG A 295 -16.16 -21.66 17.46
CA ARG A 295 -14.99 -20.95 18.02
C ARG A 295 -15.10 -20.72 19.53
N GLN A 296 -16.29 -20.41 20.02
CA GLN A 296 -16.55 -20.26 21.46
C GLN A 296 -16.48 -21.62 22.20
N ASN A 297 -16.90 -22.71 21.57
CA ASN A 297 -16.75 -24.05 22.15
C ASN A 297 -15.28 -24.49 22.22
N LEU A 298 -14.44 -24.07 21.27
CA LEU A 298 -12.98 -24.24 21.39
C LEU A 298 -12.42 -23.48 22.60
N ILE A 299 -12.97 -22.31 22.94
CA ILE A 299 -12.64 -21.59 24.18
C ILE A 299 -13.00 -22.47 25.36
N LEU A 300 -14.26 -22.92 25.48
CA LEU A 300 -14.72 -23.73 26.62
C LEU A 300 -13.91 -25.03 26.78
N ASP A 301 -13.59 -25.72 25.69
CA ASP A 301 -12.77 -26.94 25.74
C ASP A 301 -11.30 -26.66 26.12
N ALA A 302 -10.71 -25.57 25.63
CA ALA A 302 -9.37 -25.15 26.04
C ALA A 302 -9.36 -24.76 27.53
N THR A 303 -10.27 -23.88 27.95
CA THR A 303 -10.41 -23.47 29.36
C THR A 303 -10.74 -24.65 30.30
N ALA A 304 -11.53 -25.64 29.85
CA ALA A 304 -11.85 -26.83 30.65
C ALA A 304 -10.67 -27.79 30.79
N ARG A 305 -9.82 -27.93 29.75
CA ARG A 305 -8.54 -28.65 29.85
C ARG A 305 -7.54 -27.89 30.73
N ASP A 306 -7.60 -26.56 30.71
CA ASP A 306 -6.75 -25.70 31.50
C ASP A 306 -7.20 -25.56 32.96
N MET A 307 -8.47 -25.80 33.32
CA MET A 307 -8.84 -25.93 34.76
C MET A 307 -8.10 -27.06 35.50
N LEU A 308 -7.37 -27.94 34.80
CA LEU A 308 -6.42 -28.90 35.39
C LEU A 308 -5.02 -28.31 35.67
N PHE A 309 -4.71 -27.10 35.18
CA PHE A 309 -3.43 -26.39 35.36
C PHE A 309 -3.66 -24.89 35.61
N THR A 310 -3.11 -24.30 36.67
CA THR A 310 -3.22 -22.85 36.91
C THR A 310 -2.56 -22.06 35.76
N ILE A 311 -3.36 -21.54 34.84
CA ILE A 311 -2.97 -20.60 33.78
C ILE A 311 -3.48 -19.21 34.17
N ASP A 312 -2.69 -18.19 33.84
CA ASP A 312 -2.99 -16.78 34.10
C ASP A 312 -4.24 -16.30 33.33
N ASP A 313 -5.07 -15.48 33.97
CA ASP A 313 -6.28 -14.89 33.37
C ASP A 313 -5.95 -14.06 32.11
N ASP A 314 -4.76 -13.46 32.05
CA ASP A 314 -4.29 -12.72 30.87
C ASP A 314 -4.11 -13.65 29.65
N ILE A 315 -3.63 -14.88 29.87
CA ILE A 315 -3.46 -15.88 28.81
C ILE A 315 -4.82 -16.38 28.31
N ILE A 316 -5.80 -16.52 29.22
CA ILE A 316 -7.18 -16.90 28.86
C ILE A 316 -7.81 -15.81 27.99
N SER A 317 -7.66 -14.54 28.37
CA SER A 317 -8.12 -13.39 27.57
C SER A 317 -7.46 -13.35 26.18
N ASP A 318 -6.16 -13.62 26.08
CA ASP A 318 -5.44 -13.66 24.81
C ASP A 318 -5.91 -14.81 23.89
N ILE A 319 -6.18 -15.99 24.46
CA ILE A 319 -6.75 -17.13 23.72
C ILE A 319 -8.14 -16.78 23.18
N GLN A 320 -8.98 -16.14 24.01
CA GLN A 320 -10.32 -15.70 23.59
C GLN A 320 -10.22 -14.71 22.42
N GLN A 321 -9.39 -13.67 22.51
CA GLN A 321 -9.19 -12.69 21.43
C GLN A 321 -8.62 -13.32 20.15
N SER A 322 -7.72 -14.30 20.27
CA SER A 322 -7.13 -15.03 19.13
C SER A 322 -8.16 -15.84 18.35
N LEU A 323 -9.17 -16.40 19.04
CA LEU A 323 -10.20 -17.24 18.44
C LEU A 323 -11.33 -16.43 17.79
N GLU A 324 -11.52 -15.17 18.17
CA GLU A 324 -12.40 -14.23 17.45
C GLU A 324 -11.81 -13.78 16.11
N LYS A 325 -10.49 -13.92 15.93
CA LYS A 325 -9.80 -13.59 14.69
C LYS A 325 -9.81 -14.78 13.71
N SER A 326 -10.10 -14.53 12.43
CA SER A 326 -9.83 -15.51 11.35
C SER A 326 -8.69 -15.05 10.43
N ALA A 327 -7.47 -15.08 10.95
CA ALA A 327 -6.32 -14.28 10.49
C ALA A 327 -6.33 -12.87 11.09
N ASN A 328 -6.50 -11.84 10.26
CA ASN A 328 -6.34 -10.43 10.64
C ASN A 328 -7.68 -9.75 11.00
N TYR A 329 -8.81 -10.46 10.85
CA TYR A 329 -10.13 -9.88 11.05
C TYR A 329 -10.90 -10.55 12.17
N ARG A 330 -11.35 -9.75 13.13
CA ARG A 330 -12.21 -10.14 14.24
C ARG A 330 -13.65 -10.27 13.76
N GLY A 331 -14.27 -11.45 13.89
CA GLY A 331 -15.67 -11.69 13.50
C GLY A 331 -15.95 -11.81 11.99
N TRP A 332 -14.91 -11.81 11.16
CA TRP A 332 -15.03 -11.91 9.70
C TRP A 332 -14.12 -13.00 9.15
N VAL A 333 -14.55 -13.65 8.07
CA VAL A 333 -13.79 -14.67 7.32
C VAL A 333 -13.36 -14.12 5.96
N SER A 334 -12.05 -14.01 5.76
CA SER A 334 -11.46 -13.56 4.50
C SER A 334 -11.70 -14.58 3.37
N GLN A 335 -11.98 -14.08 2.16
CA GLN A 335 -12.07 -14.90 0.94
C GLN A 335 -10.84 -15.81 0.77
N ARG A 336 -9.64 -15.33 1.12
CA ARG A 336 -8.40 -16.11 1.02
C ARG A 336 -8.46 -17.45 1.75
N ARG A 337 -9.22 -17.55 2.84
CA ARG A 337 -9.40 -18.79 3.63
C ARG A 337 -10.24 -19.84 2.91
N HIS A 338 -11.10 -19.43 1.99
CA HIS A 338 -11.95 -20.31 1.18
C HIS A 338 -11.26 -20.84 -0.08
N ILE A 339 -10.09 -20.29 -0.43
CA ILE A 339 -9.32 -20.75 -1.58
C ILE A 339 -8.45 -21.91 -1.13
N GLU A 340 -8.65 -23.07 -1.76
CA GLU A 340 -7.83 -24.27 -1.55
C GLU A 340 -6.35 -23.92 -1.55
N ARG A 341 -5.63 -24.42 -0.55
CA ARG A 341 -4.17 -24.30 -0.52
C ARG A 341 -3.62 -25.15 -1.65
N GLN A 342 -2.86 -24.55 -2.56
CA GLN A 342 -2.04 -25.32 -3.49
C GLN A 342 -1.01 -26.09 -2.66
N THR A 343 -1.28 -27.37 -2.38
CA THR A 343 -0.34 -28.29 -1.74
C THR A 343 0.68 -28.74 -2.78
N GLY A 344 1.48 -27.80 -3.27
CA GLY A 344 2.67 -28.11 -4.05
C GLY A 344 3.82 -28.40 -3.11
N THR A 345 4.54 -29.50 -3.33
CA THR A 345 5.82 -29.76 -2.67
C THR A 345 6.74 -28.57 -2.97
N VAL A 346 7.15 -27.82 -1.94
CA VAL A 346 8.19 -26.81 -2.09
C VAL A 346 9.49 -27.58 -2.37
N VAL A 347 9.86 -27.69 -3.64
CA VAL A 347 11.20 -28.13 -4.02
C VAL A 347 12.13 -26.99 -3.66
N VAL A 348 12.69 -27.06 -2.45
CA VAL A 348 13.82 -26.23 -2.06
C VAL A 348 14.96 -26.61 -3.02
N ARG A 349 15.28 -25.71 -3.95
CA ARG A 349 16.47 -25.82 -4.79
C ARG A 349 17.68 -25.31 -4.05
#